data_AF-A0A7R9N0A1-F1
#
_entry.id   AF-A0A7R9N0A1-F1
#
_cell.length_a   1.000
_cell.length_b   1.000
_cell.length_c   1.000
_cell.angle_alpha   90.00
_cell.angle_beta   90.00
_cell.angle_gamma   90.00
#
_symmetry.space_group_name_H-M   'P 1'
#
loop_
_entity.id
_entity.type
_entity.pdbx_description
1 polymer ?
#
loop_
_entity_poly.entity_id
_entity_poly.type
_entity_poly.pdbx_seq_one_letter_code
_entity_poly.pdbx_strand_id
1 'polypeptide(L)'
;MSMIVTRLLSSVIILSLLLSLSGCVQPDSGPEPEEYIFNYTECNSTTYYIGERSVKTVHVVHNTSRLELVLEGAVLSSTPETGLSNLVVVKRTETDTPLKYNISSRVRHGRRYLVIEFPGSADFVAYTETLSGNELSRKTGDGLVRVYLPEGYATGSLLLGTPRPSPERVFEDSSGRMVIEWNGSNVSAFSVAYYKDSAPWILTSLFIILGVAGILILTYFKLKIGALQRKRDFVEKKGR
;
A
#
# COMPACT_ATOMS: atom_id res chain seq x y z
N MET A 1 23.88 -25.40 -53.94
CA MET A 1 23.89 -23.98 -53.48
C MET A 1 22.49 -23.34 -53.32
N SER A 2 21.38 -24.10 -53.41
CA SER A 2 20.01 -23.56 -53.31
C SER A 2 19.38 -23.74 -51.90
N MET A 3 19.75 -24.79 -51.16
CA MET A 3 19.19 -25.10 -49.83
C MET A 3 19.75 -24.26 -48.66
N ILE A 4 20.93 -23.66 -48.80
CA ILE A 4 21.55 -22.86 -47.72
C ILE A 4 21.01 -21.43 -47.74
N VAL A 5 20.78 -20.87 -48.92
CA VAL A 5 20.26 -19.51 -49.11
C VAL A 5 18.80 -19.41 -48.65
N THR A 6 17.98 -20.43 -48.92
CA THR A 6 16.58 -20.49 -48.46
C THR A 6 16.45 -20.60 -46.93
N ARG A 7 17.39 -21.29 -46.25
CA ARG A 7 17.40 -21.38 -44.78
C ARG A 7 17.89 -20.10 -44.10
N LEU A 8 18.77 -19.34 -44.74
CA LEU A 8 19.21 -18.02 -44.24
C LEU A 8 18.13 -16.96 -44.45
N LEU A 9 17.43 -16.97 -45.58
CA LEU A 9 16.31 -16.06 -45.84
C LEU A 9 15.11 -16.33 -44.91
N SER A 10 14.78 -17.59 -44.62
CA SER A 10 13.70 -17.89 -43.67
C SER A 10 14.06 -17.49 -42.24
N SER A 11 15.33 -17.65 -41.84
CA SER A 11 15.81 -17.23 -40.51
C SER A 11 15.75 -15.71 -40.32
N VAL A 12 16.13 -14.92 -41.34
CA VAL A 12 16.07 -13.45 -41.28
C VAL A 12 14.63 -12.95 -41.29
N ILE A 13 13.73 -13.60 -42.02
CA ILE A 13 12.29 -13.25 -42.03
C ILE A 13 11.65 -13.58 -40.68
N ILE A 14 11.98 -14.71 -40.06
CA ILE A 14 11.48 -15.09 -38.74
C ILE A 14 12.03 -14.15 -37.65
N LEU A 15 13.30 -13.74 -37.73
CA LEU A 15 13.92 -12.80 -36.79
C LEU A 15 13.39 -11.36 -36.95
N SER A 16 13.07 -10.95 -38.18
CA SER A 16 12.42 -9.67 -38.49
C SER A 16 10.97 -9.63 -37.98
N LEU A 17 10.24 -10.74 -38.08
CA LEU A 17 8.86 -10.85 -37.59
C LEU A 17 8.80 -10.78 -36.04
N LEU A 18 9.80 -11.33 -35.35
CA LEU A 18 9.91 -11.32 -33.89
C LEU A 18 10.26 -9.95 -33.27
N LEU A 19 10.79 -9.01 -34.06
CA LEU A 19 11.13 -7.66 -33.57
C LEU A 19 9.97 -6.64 -33.69
N SER A 20 8.83 -7.03 -34.24
CA SER A 20 7.72 -6.10 -34.55
C SER A 20 6.56 -6.11 -33.55
N LEU A 21 6.64 -6.87 -32.44
CA LEU A 21 5.50 -7.07 -31.53
C LEU A 21 5.77 -6.71 -30.06
N SER A 22 6.74 -5.83 -29.77
CA SER A 22 6.91 -5.25 -28.42
C SER A 22 6.27 -3.87 -28.26
N GLY A 23 5.13 -3.63 -28.91
CA GLY A 23 4.22 -2.56 -28.51
C GLY A 23 3.20 -3.10 -27.52
N CYS A 24 3.25 -2.69 -26.25
CA CYS A 24 2.13 -2.91 -25.34
C CYS A 24 0.94 -2.12 -25.89
N VAL A 25 0.04 -2.83 -26.58
CA VAL A 25 -1.27 -2.33 -26.98
C VAL A 25 -2.06 -2.08 -25.71
N GLN A 26 -2.47 -0.82 -25.56
CA GLN A 26 -3.37 -0.37 -24.51
C GLN A 26 -4.66 -1.21 -24.57
N PRO A 27 -5.14 -1.78 -23.45
CA PRO A 27 -6.44 -2.43 -23.44
C PRO A 27 -7.50 -1.40 -23.84
N ASP A 28 -8.28 -1.71 -24.87
CA ASP A 28 -9.34 -0.87 -25.46
C ASP A 28 -10.50 -0.61 -24.48
N SER A 29 -10.49 -1.27 -23.32
CA SER A 29 -11.26 -0.91 -22.13
C SER A 29 -10.34 -0.17 -21.17
N GLY A 30 -10.15 1.12 -21.45
CA GLY A 30 -9.67 2.03 -20.41
C GLY A 30 -10.64 1.99 -19.22
N PRO A 31 -10.17 2.22 -17.99
CA PRO A 31 -11.04 2.26 -16.82
C PRO A 31 -12.05 3.38 -16.99
N GLU A 32 -13.30 3.12 -16.60
CA GLU A 32 -14.30 4.17 -16.53
C GLU A 32 -13.89 5.17 -15.42
N PRO A 33 -13.81 6.48 -15.74
CA PRO A 33 -13.46 7.53 -14.77
C PRO A 33 -14.33 7.53 -13.51
N GLU A 34 -15.55 6.98 -13.61
CA GLU A 34 -16.52 6.83 -12.52
C GLU A 34 -16.01 5.97 -11.35
N GLU A 35 -14.94 5.19 -11.55
CA GLU A 35 -14.34 4.38 -10.50
C GLU A 35 -13.59 5.22 -9.43
N TYR A 36 -13.25 6.47 -9.75
CA TYR A 36 -12.44 7.35 -8.91
C TYR A 36 -13.19 8.59 -8.43
N ILE A 37 -12.93 9.00 -7.20
CA ILE A 37 -13.49 10.23 -6.62
C ILE A 37 -12.50 11.37 -6.90
N PHE A 38 -12.83 12.22 -7.87
CA PHE A 38 -12.05 13.42 -8.21
C PHE A 38 -12.52 14.60 -7.37
N ASN A 39 -11.79 14.89 -6.30
CA ASN A 39 -12.03 16.09 -5.51
C ASN A 39 -10.97 17.16 -5.85
N TYR A 40 -11.42 18.27 -6.43
CA TYR A 40 -10.51 19.34 -6.82
C TYR A 40 -10.00 20.13 -5.62
N THR A 41 -8.70 20.42 -5.62
CA THR A 41 -8.05 21.29 -4.65
C THR A 41 -7.23 22.33 -5.40
N GLU A 42 -7.15 23.57 -4.90
CA GLU A 42 -6.35 24.64 -5.55
C GLU A 42 -4.84 24.38 -5.48
N CYS A 43 -4.42 23.54 -4.53
CA CYS A 43 -3.05 23.07 -4.37
C CYS A 43 -2.91 21.64 -4.88
N ASN A 44 -1.67 21.22 -5.13
CA ASN A 44 -1.37 19.80 -5.35
C ASN A 44 -1.83 18.98 -4.14
N SER A 45 -2.41 17.83 -4.39
CA SER A 45 -2.82 16.91 -3.34
C SER A 45 -2.81 15.48 -3.83
N THR A 46 -2.62 14.55 -2.90
CA THR A 46 -2.64 13.12 -3.19
C THR A 46 -3.59 12.44 -2.21
N THR A 47 -4.56 11.71 -2.75
CA THR A 47 -5.51 10.94 -1.97
C THR A 47 -5.36 9.46 -2.25
N TYR A 48 -5.25 8.67 -1.18
CA TYR A 48 -5.17 7.21 -1.23
C TYR A 48 -6.44 6.62 -0.62
N TYR A 49 -7.13 5.77 -1.38
CA TYR A 49 -8.24 4.96 -0.89
C TYR A 49 -7.78 3.52 -0.80
N ILE A 50 -7.58 3.05 0.44
CA ILE A 50 -7.17 1.68 0.70
C ILE A 50 -8.40 0.78 0.65
N GLY A 51 -8.36 -0.24 -0.21
CA GLY A 51 -9.30 -1.35 -0.25
C GLY A 51 -8.73 -2.60 0.43
N GLU A 52 -9.32 -3.77 0.18
CA GLU A 52 -8.85 -5.01 0.83
C GLU A 52 -7.48 -5.48 0.33
N ARG A 53 -7.21 -5.37 -0.98
CA ARG A 53 -5.97 -5.83 -1.64
C ARG A 53 -5.45 -4.86 -2.70
N SER A 54 -6.05 -3.68 -2.76
CA SER A 54 -5.69 -2.65 -3.72
C SER A 54 -5.76 -1.28 -3.07
N VAL A 55 -5.02 -0.34 -3.64
CA VAL A 55 -5.09 1.07 -3.26
C VAL A 55 -5.36 1.87 -4.51
N LYS A 56 -6.44 2.66 -4.48
CA LYS A 56 -6.76 3.64 -5.52
C LYS A 56 -6.11 4.96 -5.14
N THR A 57 -5.30 5.52 -6.01
CA THR A 57 -4.60 6.78 -5.76
C THR A 57 -5.08 7.83 -6.76
N VAL A 58 -5.38 9.02 -6.26
CA VAL A 58 -5.75 10.19 -7.06
C VAL A 58 -4.82 11.33 -6.73
N HIS A 59 -4.10 11.82 -7.75
CA HIS A 59 -3.26 13.01 -7.67
C HIS A 59 -3.97 14.18 -8.32
N VAL A 60 -4.02 15.30 -7.61
CA VAL A 60 -4.40 16.61 -8.16
C VAL A 60 -3.11 17.33 -8.53
N VAL A 61 -2.97 17.68 -9.80
CA VAL A 61 -1.74 18.21 -10.38
C VAL A 61 -2.01 19.53 -11.05
N HIS A 62 -1.17 20.54 -10.80
CA HIS A 62 -1.31 21.87 -11.39
C HIS A 62 -0.11 22.23 -12.25
N ASN A 63 -0.38 22.64 -13.50
CA ASN A 63 0.63 23.22 -14.39
C ASN A 63 1.91 22.36 -14.53
N THR A 64 1.75 21.03 -14.54
CA THR A 64 2.84 20.12 -14.86
C THR A 64 2.39 19.14 -15.94
N SER A 65 3.36 18.65 -16.71
CA SER A 65 3.15 17.67 -17.79
C SER A 65 3.75 16.31 -17.46
N ARG A 66 4.21 16.12 -16.21
CA ARG A 66 4.95 14.95 -15.77
C ARG A 66 4.65 14.62 -14.32
N LEU A 67 4.36 13.36 -14.04
CA LEU A 67 4.25 12.81 -12.70
C LEU A 67 5.27 11.69 -12.54
N GLU A 68 6.09 11.78 -11.49
CA GLU A 68 7.08 10.75 -11.16
C GLU A 68 6.63 9.98 -9.92
N LEU A 69 6.46 8.67 -10.07
CA LEU A 69 6.04 7.74 -9.02
C LEU A 69 7.20 6.82 -8.64
N VAL A 70 7.35 6.54 -7.35
CA VAL A 70 8.32 5.56 -6.84
C VAL A 70 7.60 4.26 -6.54
N LEU A 71 7.95 3.18 -7.24
CA LEU A 71 7.39 1.87 -6.94
C LEU A 71 8.24 1.16 -5.88
N GLU A 72 7.64 0.93 -4.71
CA GLU A 72 8.22 0.09 -3.66
C GLU A 72 7.71 -1.36 -3.85
N GLY A 73 8.62 -2.33 -4.05
CA GLY A 73 8.27 -3.76 -4.07
C GLY A 73 8.49 -4.54 -5.38
N ALA A 74 8.92 -3.93 -6.48
CA ALA A 74 9.22 -4.68 -7.71
C ALA A 74 10.64 -5.26 -7.67
N VAL A 75 10.79 -6.47 -7.12
CA VAL A 75 11.97 -7.32 -7.31
C VAL A 75 12.01 -7.78 -8.77
N LEU A 76 13.09 -7.42 -9.47
CA LEU A 76 13.69 -8.10 -10.64
C LEU A 76 12.73 -8.90 -11.55
N SER A 77 11.75 -8.24 -12.16
CA SER A 77 11.06 -8.79 -13.33
C SER A 77 11.45 -7.96 -14.55
N SER A 78 12.05 -8.60 -15.54
CA SER A 78 12.50 -8.01 -16.81
C SER A 78 11.36 -7.59 -17.74
N THR A 79 10.11 -7.69 -17.28
CA THR A 79 8.90 -7.27 -17.98
C THR A 79 8.42 -5.91 -17.45
N PRO A 80 8.01 -4.97 -18.32
CA PRO A 80 7.46 -3.70 -17.91
C PRO A 80 5.99 -3.86 -17.49
N GLU A 81 5.70 -4.74 -16.54
CA GLU A 81 4.44 -4.62 -15.81
C GLU A 81 4.60 -3.40 -14.91
N THR A 82 3.85 -2.35 -15.21
CA THR A 82 3.92 -1.05 -14.53
C THR A 82 3.54 -1.14 -13.06
N GLY A 83 3.04 -2.28 -12.58
CA GLY A 83 2.48 -2.45 -11.22
C GLY A 83 1.21 -1.63 -10.99
N LEU A 84 0.83 -0.80 -11.96
CA LEU A 84 -0.34 0.04 -11.98
C LEU A 84 -1.38 -0.60 -12.90
N SER A 85 -2.58 -0.77 -12.38
CA SER A 85 -3.78 -0.99 -13.17
C SER A 85 -4.60 0.29 -13.20
N ASN A 86 -5.52 0.34 -14.15
CA ASN A 86 -6.52 1.36 -14.26
C ASN A 86 -6.02 2.82 -14.19
N LEU A 87 -4.92 3.13 -14.88
CA LEU A 87 -4.41 4.50 -14.98
C LEU A 87 -5.32 5.36 -15.89
N VAL A 88 -5.72 6.52 -15.38
CA VAL A 88 -6.51 7.52 -16.10
C VAL A 88 -5.93 8.90 -15.83
N VAL A 89 -5.87 9.73 -16.87
CA VAL A 89 -5.49 11.14 -16.78
C VAL A 89 -6.65 11.96 -17.31
N VAL A 90 -7.18 12.90 -16.52
CA VAL A 90 -8.37 13.68 -16.90
C VAL A 90 -8.22 15.16 -16.58
N LYS A 91 -9.03 15.97 -17.26
CA LYS A 91 -9.23 17.38 -16.91
C LYS A 91 -10.43 17.51 -16.00
N ARG A 92 -10.47 18.59 -15.24
CA ARG A 92 -11.62 18.92 -14.38
C ARG A 92 -12.88 19.17 -15.18
N THR A 93 -12.76 19.85 -16.32
CA THR A 93 -13.91 20.21 -17.16
C THR A 93 -14.40 19.04 -18.02
N GLU A 94 -13.60 17.99 -18.16
CA GLU A 94 -13.80 16.90 -19.11
C GLU A 94 -13.34 15.58 -18.47
N THR A 95 -14.05 15.14 -17.42
CA THR A 95 -13.74 13.88 -16.71
C THR A 95 -14.03 12.65 -17.55
N ASP A 96 -14.99 12.74 -18.48
CA ASP A 96 -15.48 11.61 -19.29
C ASP A 96 -14.59 11.33 -20.50
N THR A 97 -13.63 12.21 -20.79
CA THR A 97 -12.68 12.05 -21.90
C THR A 97 -11.25 11.98 -21.38
N PRO A 98 -10.74 10.76 -21.14
CA PRO A 98 -9.35 10.56 -20.72
C PRO A 98 -8.36 11.14 -21.74
N LEU A 99 -7.34 11.83 -21.21
CA LEU A 99 -6.22 12.34 -21.99
C LEU A 99 -5.25 11.23 -22.33
N LYS A 100 -4.64 11.32 -23.51
CA LYS A 100 -3.51 10.46 -23.89
C LYS A 100 -2.31 10.76 -23.00
N TYR A 101 -1.63 9.70 -22.58
CA TYR A 101 -0.43 9.77 -21.77
C TYR A 101 0.63 8.80 -22.31
N ASN A 102 1.88 9.04 -21.94
CA ASN A 102 2.99 8.15 -22.18
C ASN A 102 3.58 7.70 -20.84
N ILE A 103 3.90 6.42 -20.71
CA ILE A 103 4.53 5.87 -19.51
C ILE A 103 5.93 5.42 -19.87
N SER A 104 6.92 5.89 -19.12
CA SER A 104 8.27 5.35 -19.15
C SER A 104 8.69 4.89 -17.76
N SER A 105 9.66 3.97 -17.71
CA SER A 105 10.25 3.53 -16.44
C SER A 105 11.74 3.81 -16.43
N ARG A 106 12.26 4.26 -15.28
CA ARG A 106 13.67 4.58 -15.06
C ARG A 106 14.13 3.93 -13.76
N VAL A 107 15.37 3.46 -13.72
CA VAL A 107 15.97 2.92 -12.49
C VAL A 107 17.05 3.88 -12.02
N ARG A 108 16.94 4.35 -10.77
CA ARG A 108 17.97 5.20 -10.13
C ARG A 108 18.26 4.67 -8.73
N HIS A 109 19.53 4.43 -8.42
CA HIS A 109 19.97 3.90 -7.12
C HIS A 109 19.23 2.61 -6.70
N GLY A 110 19.03 1.68 -7.64
CA GLY A 110 18.33 0.43 -7.38
C GLY A 110 16.81 0.55 -7.15
N ARG A 111 16.24 1.77 -7.27
CA ARG A 111 14.80 2.01 -7.18
C ARG A 111 14.21 2.25 -8.56
N ARG A 112 13.01 1.72 -8.81
CA ARG A 112 12.27 1.92 -10.05
C ARG A 112 11.34 3.13 -9.90
N TYR A 113 11.46 4.05 -10.84
CA TYR A 113 10.66 5.26 -10.98
C TYR A 113 9.80 5.11 -12.23
N LEU A 114 8.49 5.34 -12.10
CA LEU A 114 7.58 5.42 -13.21
C LEU A 114 7.34 6.90 -13.53
N VAL A 115 7.54 7.28 -14.79
CA VAL A 115 7.31 8.64 -15.25
C VAL A 115 6.12 8.62 -16.20
N ILE A 116 5.05 9.27 -15.79
CA ILE A 116 3.83 9.45 -16.57
C ILE A 116 3.89 10.85 -17.17
N GLU A 117 3.94 10.92 -18.49
CA GLU A 117 3.96 12.16 -19.26
C GLU A 117 2.60 12.38 -19.91
N PHE A 118 2.04 13.56 -19.74
CA PHE A 118 0.72 13.93 -20.23
C PHE A 118 0.72 15.39 -20.70
N PRO A 119 -0.23 15.80 -21.54
CA PRO A 119 -0.34 17.21 -21.94
C PRO A 119 -0.50 18.08 -20.69
N GLY A 120 0.19 19.23 -20.64
CA GLY A 120 0.26 20.12 -19.45
C GLY A 120 -1.05 20.79 -19.03
N SER A 121 -2.18 20.30 -19.51
CA SER A 121 -3.54 20.73 -19.16
C SER A 121 -4.32 19.68 -18.37
N ALA A 122 -3.67 18.63 -17.85
CA ALA A 122 -4.31 17.65 -16.97
C ALA A 122 -4.46 18.22 -15.55
N ASP A 123 -5.61 17.94 -14.92
CA ASP A 123 -5.88 18.31 -13.52
C ASP A 123 -5.74 17.11 -12.58
N PHE A 124 -6.03 15.90 -13.07
CA PHE A 124 -6.06 14.69 -12.27
C PHE A 124 -5.30 13.54 -12.92
N VAL A 125 -4.60 12.78 -12.09
CA VAL A 125 -3.99 11.49 -12.46
C VAL A 125 -4.42 10.45 -11.44
N ALA A 126 -5.17 9.44 -11.88
CA ALA A 126 -5.68 8.39 -11.01
C ALA A 126 -5.22 7.02 -11.47
N TYR A 127 -4.91 6.12 -10.54
CA TYR A 127 -4.52 4.76 -10.84
C TYR A 127 -4.81 3.83 -9.67
N THR A 128 -4.78 2.54 -9.94
CA THR A 128 -4.92 1.48 -8.94
C THR A 128 -3.62 0.69 -8.85
N GLU A 129 -3.20 0.41 -7.62
CA GLU A 129 -2.07 -0.46 -7.31
C GLU A 129 -2.55 -1.65 -6.51
N THR A 130 -1.92 -2.81 -6.70
CA THR A 130 -2.08 -3.93 -5.76
C THR A 130 -1.33 -3.62 -4.47
N LEU A 131 -2.01 -3.74 -3.33
CA LEU A 131 -1.41 -3.53 -2.02
C LEU A 131 -1.12 -4.89 -1.37
N SER A 132 0.15 -5.12 -1.06
CA SER A 132 0.60 -6.32 -0.36
C SER A 132 0.73 -6.04 1.13
N GLY A 133 0.03 -6.82 1.95
CA GLY A 133 0.02 -6.65 3.41
C GLY A 133 -0.93 -5.55 3.88
N ASN A 134 -0.73 -5.12 5.13
CA ASN A 134 -1.63 -4.18 5.81
C ASN A 134 -0.93 -2.86 6.16
N GLU A 135 0.05 -2.45 5.35
CA GLU A 135 0.79 -1.21 5.53
C GLU A 135 0.95 -0.50 4.19
N LEU A 136 0.56 0.79 4.15
CA LEU A 136 0.81 1.67 3.02
C LEU A 136 1.97 2.61 3.36
N SER A 137 3.12 2.40 2.73
CA SER A 137 4.27 3.30 2.80
C SER A 137 4.49 3.99 1.47
N ARG A 138 4.54 5.33 1.45
CA ARG A 138 4.81 6.11 0.23
C ARG A 138 5.65 7.32 0.54
N LYS A 139 6.45 7.73 -0.45
CA LYS A 139 7.04 9.06 -0.44
C LYS A 139 5.95 10.09 -0.64
N THR A 140 6.12 11.22 0.02
CA THR A 140 5.19 12.31 -0.08
C THR A 140 5.71 13.33 -1.09
N GLY A 141 4.80 13.89 -1.89
CA GLY A 141 5.08 15.03 -2.75
C GLY A 141 4.73 16.36 -2.07
N ASP A 142 4.80 17.44 -2.84
CA ASP A 142 4.34 18.74 -2.37
C ASP A 142 2.80 18.76 -2.32
N GLY A 143 2.26 19.18 -1.18
CA GLY A 143 0.81 19.37 -1.00
C GLY A 143 0.15 18.42 0.00
N LEU A 144 -1.18 18.42 0.02
CA LEU A 144 -1.95 17.71 1.03
C LEU A 144 -2.02 16.21 0.73
N VAL A 145 -1.72 15.37 1.72
CA VAL A 145 -1.86 13.91 1.61
C VAL A 145 -3.01 13.43 2.48
N ARG A 146 -3.93 12.66 1.90
CA ARG A 146 -5.04 12.01 2.61
C ARG A 146 -5.04 10.51 2.36
N VAL A 147 -5.23 9.74 3.42
CA VAL A 147 -5.36 8.29 3.36
C VAL A 147 -6.68 7.88 3.99
N TYR A 148 -7.53 7.24 3.20
CA TYR A 148 -8.81 6.66 3.63
C TYR A 148 -8.60 5.17 3.89
N LEU A 149 -8.90 4.73 5.11
CA LEU A 149 -8.88 3.31 5.46
C LEU A 149 -10.16 2.61 4.95
N PRO A 150 -10.14 1.29 4.75
CA PRO A 150 -11.34 0.53 4.47
C PRO A 150 -12.33 0.61 5.64
N GLU A 151 -13.62 0.36 5.36
CA GLU A 151 -14.65 0.32 6.40
C GLU A 151 -14.38 -0.77 7.44
N GLY A 152 -14.54 -0.43 8.72
CA GLY A 152 -14.26 -1.35 9.84
C GLY A 152 -12.77 -1.61 10.10
N TYR A 153 -11.89 -0.74 9.58
CA TYR A 153 -10.46 -0.73 9.89
C TYR A 153 -10.05 0.55 10.61
N ALA A 154 -9.03 0.42 11.45
CA ALA A 154 -8.47 1.50 12.25
C ALA A 154 -6.93 1.49 12.20
N THR A 155 -6.32 2.56 12.71
CA THR A 155 -4.87 2.68 12.91
C THR A 155 -4.59 3.34 14.26
N GLY A 156 -3.32 3.45 14.68
CA GLY A 156 -2.93 4.21 15.86
C GLY A 156 -2.80 3.41 17.16
N SER A 157 -2.88 2.08 17.11
CA SER A 157 -2.64 1.24 18.29
C SER A 157 -1.15 1.04 18.50
N LEU A 158 -0.68 1.18 19.74
CA LEU A 158 0.72 0.98 20.10
C LEU A 158 1.23 -0.43 19.72
N LEU A 159 0.36 -1.45 19.78
CA LEU A 159 0.73 -2.84 19.53
C LEU A 159 0.56 -3.26 18.06
N LEU A 160 -0.35 -2.63 17.32
CA LEU A 160 -0.68 -3.02 15.93
C LEU A 160 -0.11 -2.07 14.88
N GLY A 161 0.36 -0.90 15.29
CA GLY A 161 0.96 0.09 14.42
C GLY A 161 0.32 1.46 14.57
N THR A 162 1.18 2.47 14.60
CA THR A 162 0.81 3.88 14.57
C THR A 162 1.28 4.49 13.26
N PRO A 163 0.51 5.41 12.64
CA PRO A 163 0.97 6.12 11.46
C PRO A 163 2.26 6.89 11.73
N ARG A 164 3.18 6.88 10.78
CA ARG A 164 4.49 7.54 10.88
C ARG A 164 4.74 8.39 9.63
N PRO A 165 5.14 9.67 9.75
CA PRO A 165 5.19 10.46 10.97
C PRO A 165 3.79 10.71 11.56
N SER A 166 3.74 11.32 12.75
CA SER A 166 2.45 11.66 13.37
C SER A 166 1.60 12.46 12.39
N PRO A 167 0.34 12.05 12.16
CA PRO A 167 -0.55 12.77 11.29
C PRO A 167 -0.91 14.12 11.89
N GLU A 168 -1.25 15.07 11.02
CA GLU A 168 -1.71 16.40 11.44
C GLU A 168 -3.16 16.32 11.90
N ARG A 169 -3.98 15.53 11.20
CA ARG A 169 -5.38 15.29 11.55
C ARG A 169 -5.76 13.84 11.30
N VAL A 170 -6.61 13.33 12.18
CA VAL A 170 -7.31 12.05 12.03
C VAL A 170 -8.78 12.31 12.30
N PHE A 171 -9.65 11.90 11.39
CA PHE A 171 -11.11 12.10 11.51
C PHE A 171 -11.85 10.97 10.79
N GLU A 172 -13.17 10.89 10.98
CA GLU A 172 -14.03 9.94 10.28
C GLU A 172 -14.77 10.64 9.14
N ASP A 173 -14.90 9.96 8.01
CA ASP A 173 -15.74 10.43 6.90
C ASP A 173 -17.23 10.11 7.14
N SER A 174 -18.09 10.55 6.21
CA SER A 174 -19.54 10.31 6.27
C SER A 174 -19.95 8.84 6.24
N SER A 175 -19.05 7.95 5.78
CA SER A 175 -19.25 6.51 5.71
C SER A 175 -18.68 5.79 6.95
N GLY A 176 -18.13 6.53 7.92
CA GLY A 176 -17.49 5.96 9.12
C GLY A 176 -16.10 5.37 8.86
N ARG A 177 -15.43 5.75 7.76
CA ARG A 177 -14.05 5.36 7.48
C ARG A 177 -13.10 6.34 8.14
N MET A 178 -12.03 5.80 8.73
CA MET A 178 -10.96 6.63 9.29
C MET A 178 -10.12 7.26 8.18
N VAL A 179 -9.95 8.57 8.25
CA VAL A 179 -9.18 9.39 7.32
C VAL A 179 -8.01 10.01 8.05
N ILE A 180 -6.82 9.89 7.45
CA ILE A 180 -5.58 10.38 8.03
C ILE A 180 -4.97 11.40 7.08
N GLU A 181 -4.59 12.56 7.62
CA GLU A 181 -4.15 13.71 6.84
C GLU A 181 -2.75 14.18 7.27
N TRP A 182 -1.91 14.46 6.28
CA TRP A 182 -0.59 15.09 6.45
C TRP A 182 -0.44 16.26 5.48
N ASN A 183 0.23 17.31 5.94
CA ASN A 183 0.86 18.26 5.03
C ASN A 183 2.14 17.67 4.44
N GLY A 184 2.11 17.35 3.16
CA GLY A 184 3.19 16.69 2.46
C GLY A 184 4.47 17.49 2.32
N SER A 185 4.39 18.83 2.38
CA SER A 185 5.59 19.67 2.41
C SER A 185 6.40 19.52 3.70
N ASN A 186 5.79 19.01 4.78
CA ASN A 186 6.46 18.82 6.08
C ASN A 186 7.05 17.40 6.26
N VAL A 187 6.66 16.45 5.42
CA VAL A 187 6.98 15.03 5.61
C VAL A 187 7.51 14.44 4.31
N SER A 188 8.66 13.78 4.31
CA SER A 188 9.26 13.24 3.08
C SER A 188 8.68 11.89 2.65
N ALA A 189 8.12 11.16 3.61
CA ALA A 189 7.43 9.90 3.41
C ALA A 189 6.47 9.66 4.57
N PHE A 190 5.46 8.83 4.34
CA PHE A 190 4.55 8.35 5.36
C PHE A 190 4.42 6.83 5.29
N SER A 191 4.06 6.22 6.42
CA SER A 191 3.71 4.81 6.58
C SER A 191 2.45 4.72 7.44
N VAL A 192 1.45 3.99 6.94
CA VAL A 192 0.19 3.72 7.62
C VAL A 192 -0.04 2.23 7.69
N ALA A 193 0.22 1.65 8.87
CA ALA A 193 -0.26 0.31 9.19
C ALA A 193 -1.73 0.38 9.60
N TYR A 194 -2.56 -0.51 9.07
CA TYR A 194 -3.98 -0.58 9.38
C TYR A 194 -4.38 -2.00 9.78
N TYR A 195 -5.42 -2.10 10.60
CA TYR A 195 -5.89 -3.37 11.13
C TYR A 195 -7.40 -3.31 11.33
N LYS A 196 -8.04 -4.48 11.37
CA LYS A 196 -9.48 -4.56 11.60
C LYS A 196 -9.79 -3.93 12.96
N ASP A 197 -10.80 -3.07 13.05
CA ASP A 197 -11.09 -2.30 14.27
C ASP A 197 -11.35 -3.19 15.51
N SER A 198 -11.80 -4.42 15.30
CA SER A 198 -11.97 -5.42 16.35
C SER A 198 -10.66 -6.03 16.90
N ALA A 199 -9.53 -5.87 16.20
CA ALA A 199 -8.28 -6.56 16.49
C ALA A 199 -7.65 -6.20 17.86
N PRO A 200 -7.59 -4.91 18.28
CA PRO A 200 -7.11 -4.55 19.62
C PRO A 200 -7.88 -5.27 20.71
N TRP A 201 -9.22 -5.31 20.62
CA TRP A 201 -10.07 -5.96 21.62
C TRP A 201 -9.81 -7.46 21.70
N ILE A 202 -9.73 -8.16 20.55
CA ILE A 202 -9.42 -9.59 20.49
C ILE A 202 -8.07 -9.89 21.15
N LEU A 203 -7.06 -9.10 20.83
CA LEU A 203 -5.71 -9.24 21.36
C LEU A 203 -5.67 -9.00 22.87
N THR A 204 -6.35 -7.97 23.36
CA THR A 204 -6.49 -7.69 24.80
C THR A 204 -7.18 -8.84 25.53
N SER A 205 -8.28 -9.36 24.99
CA SER A 205 -8.98 -10.51 25.57
C SER A 205 -8.09 -11.75 25.67
N LEU A 206 -7.28 -12.02 24.64
CA LEU A 206 -6.31 -13.13 24.65
C LEU A 206 -5.28 -12.96 25.78
N PHE A 207 -4.70 -11.76 25.92
CA PHE A 207 -3.74 -11.48 26.98
C PHE A 207 -4.34 -11.58 28.39
N ILE A 208 -5.61 -11.20 28.56
CA ILE A 208 -6.32 -11.37 29.83
C ILE A 208 -6.46 -12.86 30.17
N ILE A 209 -6.90 -13.69 29.24
CA ILE A 209 -7.06 -15.14 29.45
C ILE A 209 -5.71 -15.77 29.82
N LEU A 210 -4.66 -15.43 29.07
CA LEU A 210 -3.31 -15.94 29.32
C LEU A 210 -2.77 -15.46 30.68
N GLY A 211 -3.04 -14.20 31.04
CA GLY A 211 -2.69 -13.63 32.34
C GLY A 211 -3.36 -14.37 33.49
N VAL A 212 -4.67 -14.63 33.41
CA VAL A 212 -5.42 -15.39 34.42
C VAL A 212 -4.89 -16.82 34.55
N ALA A 213 -4.66 -17.51 33.44
CA ALA A 213 -4.09 -18.85 33.46
C ALA A 213 -2.70 -18.87 34.13
N GLY A 214 -1.83 -17.91 33.79
CA GLY A 214 -0.53 -17.74 34.41
C GLY A 214 -0.62 -17.51 35.93
N ILE A 215 -1.55 -16.66 36.38
CA ILE A 215 -1.79 -16.40 37.81
C ILE A 215 -2.27 -17.67 38.52
N LEU A 216 -3.21 -18.43 37.93
CA LEU A 216 -3.71 -19.68 38.51
C LEU A 216 -2.59 -20.72 38.68
N ILE A 217 -1.74 -20.88 37.67
CA ILE A 217 -0.60 -21.80 37.71
C ILE A 217 0.39 -21.36 38.80
N LEU A 218 0.77 -20.08 38.82
CA LEU A 218 1.69 -19.54 39.83
C LEU A 218 1.13 -19.71 41.25
N THR A 219 -0.16 -19.46 41.44
CA THR A 219 -0.84 -19.61 42.72
C THR A 219 -0.84 -21.07 43.17
N TYR A 220 -1.19 -22.01 42.27
CA TYR A 220 -1.15 -23.44 42.55
C TYR A 220 0.24 -23.92 42.96
N PHE A 221 1.28 -23.52 42.22
CA PHE A 221 2.67 -23.88 42.55
C PHE A 221 3.12 -23.30 43.89
N LYS A 222 2.80 -22.03 44.17
CA LYS A 222 3.13 -21.39 45.46
C LYS A 222 2.48 -22.13 46.63
N LEU A 223 1.20 -22.48 46.52
CA LEU A 223 0.48 -23.23 47.54
C LEU A 223 1.08 -24.62 47.75
N LYS A 224 1.40 -25.34 46.67
CA LYS A 224 1.96 -26.70 46.73
C LYS A 224 3.35 -26.72 47.36
N ILE A 225 4.23 -25.77 47.00
CA ILE A 225 5.57 -25.64 47.61
C ILE A 225 5.43 -25.35 49.11
N GLY A 226 4.56 -24.42 49.50
CA GLY A 226 4.32 -24.11 50.92
C GLY A 226 3.79 -25.30 51.71
N ALA A 227 2.92 -26.12 51.11
CA ALA A 227 2.41 -27.34 51.73
C ALA A 227 3.51 -28.40 51.95
N LEU A 228 4.45 -28.54 51.01
CA LEU A 228 5.59 -29.45 51.14
C LEU A 228 6.58 -28.99 52.23
N GLN A 229 6.84 -27.69 52.33
CA GLN A 229 7.69 -27.12 53.38
C GLN A 229 7.11 -27.40 54.77
N ARG A 230 5.80 -27.16 54.97
CA ARG A 230 5.14 -27.46 56.26
C ARG A 230 5.22 -28.94 56.64
N LYS A 231 5.11 -29.85 55.68
CA LYS A 231 5.24 -31.29 55.93
C LYS A 231 6.66 -31.65 56.37
N ARG A 232 7.69 -31.05 55.77
CA ARG A 232 9.10 -31.26 56.17
C ARG A 232 9.34 -30.82 57.61
N ASP A 233 8.92 -29.61 57.97
CA ASP A 233 9.14 -29.04 59.30
C ASP A 233 8.44 -29.86 60.41
N PHE A 234 7.28 -30.46 60.09
CA PHE A 234 6.59 -31.37 61.01
C PHE A 234 7.36 -32.67 61.25
N VAL A 235 7.94 -33.26 60.20
CA VAL A 235 8.75 -34.48 60.32
C VAL A 235 10.03 -34.20 61.10
N GLU A 236 10.69 -33.08 60.84
CA GLU A 236 11.93 -32.69 61.51
C GLU A 236 11.73 -32.41 63.01
N LYS A 237 10.59 -31.81 63.40
CA LYS A 237 10.21 -31.65 64.81
C LYS A 237 9.83 -32.94 65.52
N LYS A 238 9.30 -33.93 64.81
CA LYS A 238 8.85 -35.21 65.42
C LYS A 238 10.01 -36.21 65.57
N GLY A 239 11.08 -36.05 64.80
CA GLY A 239 12.30 -36.86 64.89
C GLY A 239 13.34 -36.38 65.91
N ARG A 240 13.06 -35.29 66.62
CA ARG A 240 13.92 -34.69 67.65
C ARG A 240 13.26 -34.83 69.01
#